data_AF-A0A2R4MCY9-F1
#
_entry.id   AF-A0A2R4MCY9-F1
#
_cell.length_a   1.000
_cell.length_b   1.000
_cell.length_c   1.000
_cell.angle_alpha   90.00
_cell.angle_beta   90.00
_cell.angle_gamma   90.00
#
_symmetry.space_group_name_H-M   'P 1'
#
loop_
_entity.id
_entity.type
_entity.pdbx_description
1 polymer ?
#
loop_
_entity_poly.entity_id
_entity_poly.type
_entity_poly.pdbx_seq_one_letter_code
_entity_poly.pdbx_strand_id
1 'polypeptide(L)'
;MGDTSKQKQLIEAQIQVCKAELVELQKTCCLHKRSEKMTGLIEEVERLGEGQLALETMTPDDAAAFTVQLEAVGAKLGVLYATCCTPTREPIYGAMFKSLSKIHLRLLRLQHGR
;
A
#
# COMPACT_ATOMS: atom_id res chain seq x y z
N MET A 1 15.15 15.97 -12.36
CA MET A 1 14.63 16.16 -10.98
C MET A 1 13.10 16.21 -10.90
N GLY A 2 12.35 16.71 -11.89
CA GLY A 2 10.88 16.82 -11.80
C GLY A 2 10.07 15.51 -11.80
N ASP A 3 10.53 14.46 -12.50
CA ASP A 3 9.76 13.21 -12.61
C ASP A 3 9.78 12.39 -11.32
N THR A 4 10.95 12.22 -10.68
CA THR A 4 11.07 11.47 -9.41
C THR A 4 10.20 12.08 -8.30
N SER A 5 10.20 13.41 -8.15
CA SER A 5 9.37 14.10 -7.15
C SER A 5 7.87 13.87 -7.42
N LYS A 6 7.44 13.94 -8.69
CA LYS A 6 6.07 13.64 -9.09
C LYS A 6 5.70 12.18 -8.80
N GLN A 7 6.59 11.22 -9.08
CA GLN A 7 6.32 9.81 -8.77
C GLN A 7 6.15 9.61 -7.25
N LYS A 8 7.00 10.22 -6.42
CA LYS A 8 6.91 10.16 -4.95
C LYS A 8 5.56 10.69 -4.44
N GLN A 9 5.14 11.88 -4.88
CA GLN A 9 3.84 12.45 -4.52
C GLN A 9 2.67 11.54 -4.91
N LEU A 10 2.75 10.93 -6.10
CA LEU A 10 1.71 10.01 -6.57
C LEU A 10 1.70 8.68 -5.80
N ILE A 11 2.86 8.21 -5.33
CA ILE A 11 3.00 7.05 -4.45
C ILE A 11 2.36 7.36 -3.09
N GLU A 12 2.74 8.47 -2.45
CA GLU A 12 2.16 8.94 -1.19
C GLU A 12 0.64 9.05 -1.26
N ALA A 13 0.12 9.64 -2.34
CA ALA A 13 -1.33 9.72 -2.55
C ALA A 13 -2.01 8.34 -2.60
N GLN A 14 -1.38 7.33 -3.21
CA GLN A 14 -1.96 5.98 -3.22
C GLN A 14 -1.80 5.25 -1.88
N ILE A 15 -0.74 5.53 -1.11
CA ILE A 15 -0.62 5.03 0.27
C ILE A 15 -1.79 5.54 1.10
N GLN A 16 -2.10 6.85 1.02
CA GLN A 16 -3.21 7.44 1.76
C GLN A 16 -4.57 6.85 1.34
N VAL A 17 -4.78 6.60 0.05
CA VAL A 17 -5.99 5.89 -0.43
C VAL A 17 -6.05 4.48 0.18
N CYS A 18 -4.97 3.70 0.09
CA CYS A 18 -4.94 2.34 0.65
C CYS A 18 -5.22 2.34 2.16
N LYS A 19 -4.63 3.29 2.89
CA LYS A 19 -4.85 3.48 4.34
C LYS A 19 -6.32 3.79 4.62
N ALA A 20 -6.92 4.73 3.90
CA ALA A 20 -8.30 5.14 4.11
C ALA A 20 -9.29 3.97 3.89
N GLU A 21 -9.10 3.20 2.82
CA GLU A 21 -9.91 2.01 2.53
C GLU A 21 -9.74 0.92 3.60
N LEU A 22 -8.53 0.73 4.11
CA LEU A 22 -8.28 -0.23 5.19
C LEU A 22 -8.91 0.20 6.52
N VAL A 23 -8.91 1.51 6.83
CA VAL A 23 -9.63 2.08 7.98
C VAL A 23 -11.13 1.87 7.83
N GLU A 24 -11.67 2.06 6.62
CA GLU A 24 -13.10 1.82 6.35
C GLU A 24 -13.46 0.33 6.49
N LEU A 25 -12.59 -0.55 5.99
CA LEU A 25 -12.73 -1.99 6.17
C LEU A 25 -12.76 -2.37 7.65
N GLN A 26 -11.88 -1.76 8.46
CA GLN A 26 -11.83 -2.01 9.90
C GLN A 26 -13.14 -1.62 10.60
N LYS A 27 -13.66 -0.42 10.32
CA LYS A 27 -14.91 0.09 10.92
C LYS A 27 -16.11 -0.79 10.59
N THR A 28 -16.14 -1.33 9.37
CA THR A 28 -17.24 -2.15 8.88
C THR A 28 -17.07 -3.64 9.19
N CYS A 29 -15.94 -4.06 9.77
CA CYS A 29 -15.68 -5.46 10.10
C CYS A 29 -16.33 -5.87 11.43
N CYS A 30 -17.16 -6.92 11.40
CA CYS A 30 -17.85 -7.45 12.58
C CYS A 30 -16.98 -8.36 13.47
N LEU A 31 -15.72 -8.65 13.09
CA LEU A 31 -14.84 -9.59 13.79
C LEU A 31 -13.70 -8.84 14.51
N HIS A 32 -13.80 -8.75 15.84
CA HIS A 32 -12.86 -7.98 16.68
C HIS A 32 -11.38 -8.36 16.48
N LYS A 33 -11.04 -9.65 16.49
CA LYS A 33 -9.66 -10.13 16.25
C LYS A 33 -9.10 -9.77 14.87
N ARG A 34 -9.96 -9.59 13.86
CA ARG A 34 -9.53 -9.09 12.54
C ARG A 34 -9.29 -7.59 12.58
N SER A 35 -10.10 -6.86 13.34
CA SER A 35 -9.93 -5.42 13.55
C SER A 35 -8.56 -5.09 14.16
N GLU A 36 -8.07 -5.90 15.12
CA GLU A 36 -6.72 -5.75 15.68
C GLU A 36 -5.62 -5.97 14.64
N LYS A 37 -5.73 -7.03 13.83
CA LYS A 37 -4.79 -7.29 12.71
C LYS A 37 -4.82 -6.16 11.68
N MET A 38 -5.99 -5.56 11.45
CA MET A 38 -6.14 -4.40 10.57
C MET A 38 -5.46 -3.17 11.16
N THR A 39 -5.52 -2.94 12.48
CA THR A 39 -4.77 -1.84 13.13
C THR A 39 -3.28 -1.94 12.83
N GLY A 40 -2.67 -3.12 13.03
CA GLY A 40 -1.26 -3.32 12.73
C GLY A 40 -0.94 -3.09 11.24
N LEU A 41 -1.80 -3.57 10.34
CA LEU A 41 -1.63 -3.34 8.90
C LEU A 41 -1.82 -1.87 8.50
N ILE A 42 -2.69 -1.11 9.16
CA ILE A 42 -2.86 0.34 8.94
C ILE A 42 -1.55 1.07 9.23
N GLU A 43 -0.92 0.76 10.35
CA GLU A 43 0.37 1.35 10.70
C GLU A 43 1.49 0.95 9.72
N GLU A 44 1.49 -0.29 9.25
CA GLU A 44 2.45 -0.74 8.23
C GLU A 44 2.25 -0.03 6.89
N VAL A 45 0.99 0.19 6.47
CA VAL A 45 0.68 0.98 5.28
C VAL A 45 1.13 2.43 5.46
N GLU A 46 0.97 3.01 6.65
CA GLU A 46 1.40 4.37 6.94
C GLU A 46 2.92 4.56 6.89
N ARG A 47 3.68 3.57 7.38
CA ARG A 47 5.15 3.58 7.33
C ARG A 47 5.73 3.09 6.00
N LEU A 48 4.87 2.74 5.04
CA LEU A 48 5.27 2.08 3.81
C LEU A 48 6.20 2.97 2.99
N GLY A 49 7.45 2.54 2.82
CA GLY A 49 8.45 3.28 2.05
C GLY A 49 8.87 4.61 2.67
N GLU A 50 8.59 4.86 3.95
CA GLU A 50 8.91 6.11 4.66
C GLU A 50 10.37 6.52 4.47
N GLY A 51 11.30 5.57 4.65
CA GLY A 51 12.73 5.79 4.44
C GLY A 51 13.07 6.17 2.99
N GLN A 52 12.47 5.50 2.01
CA GLN A 52 12.74 5.76 0.58
C GLN A 52 12.09 7.05 0.08
N LEU A 53 10.91 7.40 0.61
CA LEU A 53 10.19 8.63 0.27
C LEU A 53 10.90 9.87 0.83
N ALA A 54 11.54 9.76 2.00
CA ALA A 54 12.31 10.83 2.62
C ALA A 54 13.63 11.16 1.90
N LEU A 55 14.16 10.26 1.07
CA LEU A 55 15.36 10.52 0.28
C LEU A 55 15.11 11.68 -0.69
N GLU A 56 16.13 12.47 -1.02
CA GLU A 56 16.01 13.51 -2.06
C GLU A 56 15.80 12.86 -3.45
N THR A 57 16.65 11.88 -3.77
CA THR A 57 16.56 11.05 -4.97
C THR A 57 16.34 9.59 -4.58
N MET A 58 15.49 8.89 -5.32
CA MET A 58 15.27 7.45 -5.11
C MET A 58 16.04 6.71 -6.20
N THR A 59 17.02 5.91 -5.81
CA THR A 59 17.77 5.07 -6.74
C THR A 59 16.93 3.85 -7.16
N PRO A 60 17.34 3.12 -8.21
CA PRO A 60 16.70 1.86 -8.57
C PRO A 60 16.68 0.83 -7.44
N ASP A 61 17.75 0.75 -6.65
CA ASP A 61 17.84 -0.18 -5.52
C ASP A 61 16.90 0.22 -4.38
N ASP A 62 16.74 1.53 -4.13
CA ASP A 62 15.74 2.04 -3.19
C ASP A 62 14.31 1.67 -3.64
N ALA A 63 14.01 1.82 -4.93
CA ALA A 63 12.71 1.46 -5.50
C ALA A 63 12.45 -0.07 -5.40
N ALA A 64 13.48 -0.88 -5.58
CA ALA A 64 13.40 -2.33 -5.39
C ALA A 64 13.16 -2.68 -3.90
N ALA A 65 13.88 -2.05 -2.98
CA ALA A 65 13.67 -2.25 -1.54
C ALA A 65 12.27 -1.82 -1.08
N PHE A 66 11.74 -0.73 -1.64
CA PHE A 66 10.34 -0.34 -1.42
C PHE A 66 9.39 -1.41 -1.97
N THR A 67 9.63 -1.94 -3.17
CA THR A 67 8.79 -2.99 -3.75
C THR A 67 8.64 -4.20 -2.82
N VAL A 68 9.71 -4.64 -2.16
CA VAL A 68 9.65 -5.73 -1.16
C VAL A 68 8.71 -5.39 0.01
N GLN A 69 8.74 -4.16 0.52
CA GLN A 69 7.83 -3.71 1.58
C GLN A 69 6.37 -3.71 1.10
N LEU A 70 6.14 -3.25 -0.14
CA LEU A 70 4.82 -3.21 -0.77
C LEU A 70 4.23 -4.62 -0.92
N GLU A 71 5.06 -5.59 -1.34
CA GLU A 71 4.66 -6.99 -1.48
C GLU A 71 4.30 -7.62 -0.13
N ALA A 72 5.03 -7.29 0.94
CA ALA A 72 4.71 -7.76 2.29
C ALA A 72 3.34 -7.24 2.76
N VAL A 73 3.02 -5.96 2.51
CA VAL A 73 1.69 -5.39 2.77
C VAL A 73 0.62 -6.07 1.92
N GLY A 74 0.89 -6.25 0.62
CA GLY A 74 -0.01 -6.94 -0.31
C GLY A 74 -0.33 -8.38 0.12
N ALA A 75 0.65 -9.13 0.61
CA ALA A 75 0.48 -10.47 1.12
C ALA A 75 -0.45 -10.50 2.35
N LYS A 76 -0.25 -9.60 3.31
CA LYS A 76 -1.12 -9.47 4.49
C LYS A 76 -2.54 -9.09 4.10
N LEU A 77 -2.69 -8.20 3.13
CA LEU A 77 -3.99 -7.84 2.58
C LEU A 77 -4.69 -9.02 1.89
N GLY A 78 -3.94 -9.84 1.14
CA GLY A 78 -4.42 -11.08 0.54
C GLY A 78 -4.96 -12.06 1.57
N VAL A 79 -4.27 -12.24 2.70
CA VAL A 79 -4.76 -13.06 3.82
C VAL A 79 -6.06 -12.52 4.40
N LEU A 80 -6.17 -11.19 4.57
CA LEU A 80 -7.41 -10.57 5.04
C LEU A 80 -8.56 -10.81 4.05
N TYR A 81 -8.32 -10.65 2.75
CA TYR A 81 -9.32 -10.91 1.71
C TYR A 81 -9.78 -12.38 1.72
N ALA A 82 -8.83 -13.33 1.66
CA ALA A 82 -9.13 -14.76 1.61
C ALA A 82 -9.92 -15.27 2.83
N THR A 83 -9.74 -14.62 3.98
CA THR A 83 -10.44 -15.01 5.22
C THR A 83 -11.69 -14.17 5.49
N CYS A 84 -12.08 -13.27 4.57
CA CYS A 84 -13.20 -12.37 4.77
C CYS A 84 -14.54 -13.12 4.74
N CYS A 85 -15.41 -12.83 5.71
CA CYS A 85 -16.68 -13.52 5.88
C CYS A 85 -17.83 -12.97 5.00
N THR A 86 -17.60 -11.94 4.18
CA THR A 86 -18.65 -11.36 3.32
C THR A 86 -18.10 -10.85 1.98
N PRO A 87 -18.78 -11.16 0.86
CA PRO A 87 -18.43 -10.62 -0.45
C PRO A 87 -18.73 -9.13 -0.60
N THR A 88 -19.60 -8.55 0.24
CA THR A 88 -19.95 -7.12 0.15
C THR A 88 -18.77 -6.16 0.38
N ARG A 89 -17.66 -6.65 0.95
CA ARG A 89 -16.44 -5.89 1.19
C ARG A 89 -15.41 -6.04 0.06
N GLU A 90 -15.66 -6.87 -0.94
CA GLU A 90 -14.79 -7.07 -2.10
C GLU A 90 -14.43 -5.76 -2.83
N PRO A 91 -15.34 -4.79 -3.03
CA PRO A 91 -14.98 -3.52 -3.64
C PRO A 91 -13.89 -2.75 -2.86
N ILE A 92 -13.90 -2.82 -1.52
CA ILE A 92 -12.91 -2.15 -0.65
C ILE A 92 -11.54 -2.80 -0.84
N TYR A 93 -11.47 -4.14 -0.86
CA TYR A 93 -10.23 -4.85 -1.19
C TYR A 93 -9.73 -4.53 -2.60
N GLY A 94 -10.64 -4.49 -3.59
CA GLY A 94 -10.31 -4.11 -4.96
C GLY A 94 -9.70 -2.71 -5.04
N ALA A 95 -10.23 -1.75 -4.28
CA ALA A 95 -9.69 -0.39 -4.20
C ALA A 95 -8.27 -0.38 -3.59
N MET A 96 -8.04 -1.13 -2.51
CA MET A 96 -6.71 -1.27 -1.91
C MET A 96 -5.71 -1.93 -2.87
N PHE A 97 -6.04 -3.07 -3.48
CA PHE A 97 -5.17 -3.74 -4.46
C PHE A 97 -4.88 -2.85 -5.67
N LYS A 98 -5.86 -2.08 -6.15
CA LYS A 98 -5.65 -1.09 -7.21
C LYS A 98 -4.66 -0.01 -6.81
N SER A 99 -4.72 0.47 -5.57
CA SER A 99 -3.75 1.43 -5.03
C SER A 99 -2.35 0.84 -4.94
N LEU A 100 -2.20 -0.36 -4.39
CA LEU A 100 -0.91 -1.08 -4.33
C LEU A 100 -0.32 -1.30 -5.73
N SER A 101 -1.11 -1.76 -6.69
CA SER A 101 -0.66 -1.95 -8.08
C SER A 101 -0.18 -0.65 -8.73
N LYS A 102 -0.86 0.47 -8.46
CA LYS A 102 -0.40 1.78 -8.95
C LYS A 102 0.89 2.24 -8.28
N ILE A 103 1.14 1.89 -7.01
CA ILE A 103 2.44 2.14 -6.37
C ILE A 103 3.51 1.30 -7.05
N HIS A 104 3.26 -0.01 -7.18
CA HIS A 104 4.18 -0.95 -7.83
C HIS A 104 4.60 -0.48 -9.23
N LEU A 105 3.64 -0.08 -10.06
CA LEU A 105 3.92 0.44 -11.41
C LEU A 105 4.83 1.67 -11.39
N ARG A 106 4.72 2.55 -10.39
CA ARG A 106 5.58 3.73 -10.28
C ARG A 106 6.97 3.38 -9.76
N LEU A 107 7.07 2.43 -8.83
CA LEU A 107 8.35 1.90 -8.38
C LEU A 107 9.11 1.25 -9.54
N LEU A 108 8.44 0.47 -10.39
CA LEU A 108 9.04 -0.09 -11.61
C LEU A 108 9.56 0.99 -12.56
N ARG A 109 8.84 2.10 -12.71
CA ARG A 109 9.31 3.26 -13.51
C ARG A 109 10.57 3.88 -12.93
N LEU A 110 10.60 4.08 -11.62
CA LEU A 110 11.77 4.61 -10.91
C LEU A 110 12.97 3.64 -10.98
N GLN A 111 12.72 2.33 -10.97
CA GLN A 111 13.76 1.31 -11.08
C GLN A 111 14.37 1.21 -12.48
N HIS A 112 13.58 1.42 -13.53
CA HIS A 112 14.02 1.19 -14.91
C HIS A 112 14.13 2.46 -15.76
N GLY A 113 13.84 3.64 -15.20
CA GLY A 113 13.96 4.93 -15.87
C GLY A 113 13.00 5.12 -17.05
N ARG A 114 11.77 4.59 -16.96
CA ARG A 114 10.75 4.68 -18.02
C ARG A 114 9.50 5.43 -17.59
#